data_AF-A0AA43RYX2-F1
#
_entry.id   AF-A0AA43RYX2-F1
#
_cell.length_a   1.000
_cell.length_b   1.000
_cell.length_c   1.000
_cell.angle_alpha   90.00
_cell.angle_beta   90.00
_cell.angle_gamma   90.00
#
_symmetry.space_group_name_H-M   'P 1'
#
loop_
_entity.id
_entity.type
_entity.pdbx_description
1 polymer ?
#
loop_
_entity_poly.entity_id
_entity_poly.type
_entity_poly.pdbx_seq_one_letter_code
_entity_poly.pdbx_strand_id
1 'polypeptide(L)'
;MLFALMQLLGGFILSVGWIPQIIQIVRTKSVADLNLKAYLLMLLGIGLMEACAVNLAVQGSGLAFLITNTLSLAVVSTVVVLILHYQTPRSRRK
;
A
#
# COMPACT_ATOMS: atom_id res chain seq x y z
N MET A 1 -14.65 6.50 19.91
CA MET A 1 -14.23 5.08 19.98
C MET A 1 -14.73 4.27 18.79
N LEU A 2 -16.04 4.29 18.46
CA LEU A 2 -16.59 3.55 17.32
C LEU A 2 -15.89 3.82 15.97
N PHE A 3 -15.72 5.08 15.58
CA PHE A 3 -15.04 5.43 14.31
C PHE A 3 -13.58 4.95 14.26
N ALA A 4 -12.86 4.97 15.39
CA ALA A 4 -11.50 4.45 15.46
C ALA A 4 -11.47 2.92 15.28
N LEU A 5 -12.46 2.20 15.84
CA LEU A 5 -12.60 0.76 15.61
C LEU A 5 -12.95 0.45 14.15
N MET A 6 -13.86 1.23 13.55
CA MET A 6 -14.18 1.10 12.12
C MET A 6 -12.95 1.37 11.24
N GLN A 7 -12.16 2.39 11.58
CA GLN A 7 -10.90 2.68 10.90
C GLN A 7 -9.95 1.49 10.97
N LEU A 8 -9.67 0.99 12.18
CA LEU A 8 -8.77 -0.14 12.41
C LEU A 8 -9.24 -1.40 11.68
N LEU A 9 -10.53 -1.74 11.78
CA LEU A 9 -11.10 -2.90 11.09
C LEU A 9 -11.05 -2.75 9.57
N GLY A 10 -11.40 -1.57 9.04
CA GLY A 10 -11.33 -1.29 7.61
C GLY A 10 -9.90 -1.39 7.09
N GLY A 11 -8.94 -0.76 7.77
CA GLY A 11 -7.53 -0.84 7.41
C GLY A 11 -6.95 -2.25 7.51
N PHE A 12 -7.38 -3.03 8.52
CA PHE A 12 -7.01 -4.44 8.64
C PHE A 12 -7.54 -5.28 7.47
N ILE A 13 -8.84 -5.17 7.16
CA ILE A 13 -9.47 -5.88 6.04
C ILE A 13 -8.78 -5.54 4.73
N LEU A 14 -8.53 -4.25 4.47
CA LEU A 14 -7.82 -3.81 3.26
C LEU A 14 -6.42 -4.42 3.20
N SER A 15 -5.66 -4.38 4.30
CA SER A 15 -4.30 -4.94 4.36
C SER A 15 -4.26 -6.44 4.11
N VAL A 16 -5.16 -7.20 4.74
CA VAL A 16 -5.30 -8.65 4.55
C VAL A 16 -5.75 -8.98 3.13
N GLY A 17 -6.61 -8.15 2.53
CA GLY A 17 -7.07 -8.31 1.14
C GLY A 17 -5.94 -8.31 0.10
N TRP A 18 -4.78 -7.72 0.42
CA TRP A 18 -3.60 -7.75 -0.46
C TRP A 18 -2.78 -9.03 -0.38
N ILE A 19 -2.96 -9.85 0.66
CA ILE A 19 -2.16 -11.07 0.88
C ILE A 19 -2.24 -12.02 -0.33
N PRO A 20 -3.42 -12.35 -0.89
CA PRO A 20 -3.51 -13.24 -2.05
C PRO A 20 -2.73 -12.70 -3.27
N GLN A 21 -2.81 -11.39 -3.52
CA GLN A 21 -2.08 -10.74 -4.62
C GLN A 21 -0.57 -10.81 -4.42
N ILE A 22 -0.09 -10.52 -3.21
CA ILE A 22 1.34 -10.61 -2.88
C ILE A 22 1.84 -12.06 -3.05
N ILE A 23 1.09 -13.04 -2.53
CA ILE A 23 1.41 -14.46 -2.69
C ILE A 23 1.44 -14.85 -4.18
N GLN A 24 0.48 -14.38 -4.97
CA GLN A 24 0.43 -14.66 -6.41
C GLN A 24 1.65 -14.09 -7.13
N ILE A 25 2.05 -12.85 -6.85
CA ILE A 25 3.24 -12.23 -7.47
C ILE A 25 4.49 -13.05 -7.12
N VAL A 26 4.69 -13.41 -5.84
CA VAL A 26 5.86 -14.17 -5.40
C VAL A 26 5.89 -15.59 -5.98
N ARG A 27 4.74 -16.28 -6.03
CA ARG A 27 4.65 -17.65 -6.57
C ARG A 27 4.83 -17.70 -8.08
N THR A 28 4.18 -16.80 -8.81
CA THR A 28 4.19 -16.79 -10.28
C THR A 28 5.38 -16.03 -10.86
N LYS A 29 6.03 -15.17 -10.06
CA LYS A 29 7.09 -14.23 -10.47
C LYS A 29 6.65 -13.35 -11.65
N SER A 30 5.34 -13.14 -11.81
CA SER A 30 4.75 -12.39 -12.92
C SER A 30 4.00 -11.17 -12.40
N VAL A 31 4.25 -10.04 -13.05
CA VAL A 31 3.58 -8.74 -12.82
C VAL A 31 3.04 -8.16 -14.13
N ALA A 32 2.79 -9.03 -15.12
CA ALA A 32 2.42 -8.62 -16.48
C ALA A 32 1.14 -7.77 -16.55
N ASP A 33 0.20 -8.03 -15.63
CA ASP A 33 -1.10 -7.34 -15.57
C ASP A 33 -1.09 -6.12 -14.64
N LEU A 34 0.04 -5.82 -13.98
CA LEU A 34 0.16 -4.71 -13.04
C LEU A 34 0.78 -3.48 -13.69
N ASN A 35 0.13 -2.33 -13.54
CA ASN A 35 0.64 -1.06 -14.04
C ASN A 35 1.44 -0.33 -12.97
N LEU A 36 2.78 -0.36 -13.07
CA LEU A 36 3.69 0.32 -12.14
C LEU A 36 3.31 1.79 -11.90
N LYS A 37 2.88 2.55 -12.92
CA LYS A 37 2.53 3.97 -12.76
C LYS A 37 1.35 4.15 -11.80
N ALA A 38 0.35 3.28 -11.86
CA ALA A 38 -0.78 3.32 -10.94
C ALA A 38 -0.34 3.06 -9.50
N TYR A 39 0.53 2.07 -9.28
CA TYR A 39 1.07 1.77 -7.96
C TYR A 39 2.00 2.87 -7.42
N LEU A 40 2.77 3.55 -8.27
CA LEU A 40 3.56 4.71 -7.87
C LEU A 40 2.69 5.91 -7.49
N LEU A 41 1.58 6.14 -8.21
CA LEU A 41 0.61 7.17 -7.84
C LEU A 41 -0.10 6.84 -6.52
N MET A 42 -0.45 5.57 -6.30
CA MET A 42 -0.99 5.12 -5.01
C MET A 42 0.03 5.30 -3.88
N LEU A 43 1.30 4.93 -4.10
CA LEU A 43 2.37 5.13 -3.13
C LEU A 43 2.54 6.61 -2.77
N LEU A 44 2.54 7.51 -3.77
CA LEU A 44 2.58 8.95 -3.55
C LEU A 44 1.37 9.43 -2.74
N GLY A 45 0.15 9.06 -3.15
CA GLY A 45 -1.08 9.45 -2.46
C GLY A 45 -1.12 8.99 -1.01
N ILE A 46 -0.83 7.71 -0.75
CA ILE A 46 -0.79 7.14 0.61
C ILE A 46 0.35 7.76 1.43
N GLY A 47 1.49 8.06 0.81
CA GLY A 47 2.60 8.77 1.46
C GLY A 47 2.23 10.19 1.89
N LEU A 48 1.47 10.93 1.07
CA LEU A 48 0.92 12.24 1.46
C LEU A 48 -0.09 12.09 2.62
N MET A 49 -0.94 11.07 2.59
CA MET A 49 -1.85 10.78 3.69
C MET A 49 -1.11 10.39 4.98
N GLU A 50 0.05 9.74 4.89
CA GLU A 50 0.88 9.36 6.04
C GLU A 50 1.41 10.61 6.73
N ALA A 51 1.92 11.58 5.98
CA ALA A 51 2.37 12.85 6.52
C ALA A 51 1.23 13.58 7.27
N CYS A 52 0.02 13.56 6.71
CA CYS A 52 -1.17 14.09 7.39
C CYS A 52 -1.51 13.30 8.66
N ALA A 53 -1.43 11.98 8.62
CA ALA A 53 -1.72 11.11 9.76
C ALA A 53 -0.73 11.30 10.91
N VAL A 54 0.56 11.46 10.60
CA VAL A 54 1.61 11.78 11.58
C VAL A 54 1.33 13.13 12.23
N ASN A 55 1.00 14.16 11.45
CA ASN A 55 0.67 15.48 12.00
C ASN A 55 -0.54 15.40 12.97
N LEU A 56 -1.59 14.65 12.63
CA LEU A 56 -2.73 14.43 13.51
C LEU A 56 -2.33 13.70 14.80
N ALA A 57 -1.50 12.67 14.69
CA ALA A 57 -0.99 11.88 15.83
C ALA A 57 -0.16 12.73 16.80
N VAL A 58 0.72 13.58 16.28
CA VAL A 58 1.52 14.51 17.09
C VAL A 58 0.62 15.52 17.83
N GLN A 59 -0.50 15.93 17.21
CA GLN A 59 -1.51 16.80 17.86
C GLN A 59 -2.39 16.05 18.87
N GLY A 60 -2.13 14.76 19.13
CA GLY A 60 -2.86 13.95 20.10
C GLY A 60 -4.14 13.31 19.58
N SER A 61 -4.34 13.25 18.26
CA SER A 61 -5.53 12.66 17.63
C SER A 61 -5.16 11.70 16.49
N GLY A 62 -6.11 10.94 15.93
CA GLY A 62 -5.84 10.23 14.67
C GLY A 62 -4.88 9.03 14.73
N LEU A 63 -4.52 8.49 15.91
CA LEU A 63 -3.67 7.29 16.00
C LEU A 63 -4.21 6.10 15.19
N ALA A 64 -5.52 5.87 15.18
CA ALA A 64 -6.13 4.83 14.35
C ALA A 64 -5.95 5.08 12.84
N PHE A 65 -6.01 6.35 12.43
CA PHE A 65 -5.75 6.74 11.05
C PHE A 65 -4.27 6.54 10.70
N LEU A 66 -3.35 6.93 11.58
CA LEU A 66 -1.92 6.68 11.41
C LEU A 66 -1.62 5.19 11.27
N ILE A 67 -2.06 4.33 12.21
CA ILE A 67 -1.82 2.88 12.15
C ILE A 67 -2.26 2.28 10.80
N THR A 68 -3.45 2.64 10.34
CA THR A 68 -4.03 2.08 9.11
C THR A 68 -3.39 2.63 7.84
N ASN A 69 -2.97 3.89 7.87
CA ASN A 69 -2.24 4.49 6.77
C ASN A 69 -0.81 3.93 6.68
N THR A 70 -0.13 3.72 7.81
CA THR A 70 1.18 3.06 7.87
C THR A 70 1.11 1.63 7.32
N LEU A 71 0.06 0.87 7.67
CA LEU A 71 -0.19 -0.46 7.10
C LEU A 71 -0.39 -0.40 5.58
N SER A 72 -1.21 0.54 5.10
CA SER A 72 -1.46 0.72 3.67
C SER A 72 -0.18 1.11 2.93
N LEU A 73 0.64 1.96 3.53
CA LEU A 73 1.93 2.40 2.99
C LEU A 73 2.92 1.23 2.88
N ALA A 74 2.99 0.38 3.91
CA ALA A 74 3.82 -0.82 3.90
C ALA A 74 3.38 -1.81 2.80
N VAL A 75 2.08 -2.02 2.64
CA VAL A 75 1.52 -2.91 1.62
C VAL A 75 1.81 -2.39 0.21
N VAL A 76 1.48 -1.13 -0.08
CA VAL A 76 1.71 -0.57 -1.43
C VAL A 76 3.20 -0.51 -1.76
N SER A 77 4.05 -0.19 -0.78
CA SER A 77 5.51 -0.22 -0.94
C SER A 77 6.00 -1.63 -1.26
N THR A 78 5.49 -2.65 -0.57
CA THR A 78 5.81 -4.06 -0.84
C THR A 78 5.43 -4.43 -2.27
N VAL A 79 4.22 -4.06 -2.72
CA VAL A 79 3.78 -4.35 -4.09
C VAL A 79 4.62 -3.61 -5.12
N VAL A 80 4.97 -2.34 -4.91
CA VAL A 80 5.88 -1.59 -5.81
C VAL A 80 7.24 -2.27 -5.90
N VAL A 81 7.83 -2.68 -4.77
CA VAL A 81 9.12 -3.40 -4.74
C VAL A 81 9.02 -4.71 -5.51
N LEU A 82 7.94 -5.48 -5.32
CA LEU A 82 7.73 -6.73 -6.05
C LEU A 82 7.55 -6.50 -7.55
N ILE A 83 6.83 -5.45 -7.96
CA ILE A 83 6.71 -5.07 -9.37
C ILE A 83 8.09 -4.74 -9.92
N LEU A 84 8.85 -3.87 -9.28
CA LEU A 84 10.19 -3.50 -9.76
C LEU A 84 11.15 -4.70 -9.82
N HIS A 85 11.03 -5.65 -8.89
CA HIS A 85 11.89 -6.84 -8.83
C HIS A 85 11.55 -7.87 -9.92
N TYR A 86 10.27 -8.15 -10.15
CA TYR A 86 9.84 -9.16 -11.13
C TYR A 86 9.52 -8.57 -12.51
N GLN A 87 9.55 -7.25 -12.66
CA GLN A 87 9.45 -6.61 -13.95
C GLN A 87 10.73 -6.87 -14.74
N THR A 88 10.71 -7.92 -15.56
CA THR A 88 11.73 -8.11 -16.58
C THR A 88 11.78 -6.86 -17.45
N PRO A 89 12.96 -6.31 -17.78
CA PRO A 89 13.07 -5.26 -18.77
C PRO A 89 12.48 -5.79 -20.07
N ARG A 90 11.21 -5.46 -20.36
CA ARG A 90 10.77 -5.42 -21.74
C ARG A 90 11.67 -4.36 -22.36
N SER A 91 12.68 -4.82 -23.10
CA SER A 91 13.33 -4.07 -24.18
C SER A 91 12.30 -3.05 -24.67
N ARG A 92 12.61 -1.76 -24.46
CA ARG A 92 11.81 -0.61 -24.90
C ARG A 92 11.10 -1.02 -26.20
N ARG A 93 9.83 -1.42 -26.13
CA ARG A 93 9.09 -1.72 -27.35
C ARG A 93 8.89 -0.36 -27.99
N LYS A 94 9.68 -0.17 -29.03
CA LYS A 94 9.69 0.93 -29.99
C LYS A 94 8.26 1.31 -30.37
#